data_AF-A0A3M1LJS3-F1
#
_entry.id   AF-A0A3M1LJS3-F1
#
_cell.length_a   1.000
_cell.length_b   1.000
_cell.length_c   1.000
_cell.angle_alpha   90.00
_cell.angle_beta   90.00
_cell.angle_gamma   90.00
#
_symmetry.space_group_name_H-M   'P 1'
#
loop_
_entity.id
_entity.type
_entity.pdbx_description
1 polymer ?
#
loop_
_entity_poly.entity_id
_entity_poly.type
_entity_poly.pdbx_seq_one_letter_code
_entity_poly.pdbx_strand_id
1 'polypeptide(L)'
;MARKIGEIEEPLHNYKQEILLIPIDELEVINIQRKPSKYHINRLMVSIKKLGFVTPLIVVKDDNYKIIDGQHRFLAAKELGIKEFLCLSIPSKYAYDLMELNIE
;
A
#
# COMPACT_ATOMS: atom_id res chain seq x y z
N MET A 1 7.88 0.30 -14.21
CA MET A 1 7.24 1.62 -14.25
C MET A 1 5.82 1.51 -13.75
N ALA A 2 5.49 2.32 -12.74
CA ALA A 2 4.12 2.47 -12.27
C ALA A 2 3.15 2.81 -13.41
N ARG A 3 2.01 2.11 -13.46
CA ARG A 3 0.97 2.28 -14.47
C ARG A 3 -0.34 2.70 -13.82
N LYS A 4 -0.87 3.85 -14.24
CA LYS A 4 -2.23 4.28 -13.87
C LYS A 4 -3.26 3.45 -14.63
N ILE A 5 -4.22 2.90 -13.89
CA ILE A 5 -5.33 2.10 -14.44
C ILE A 5 -6.70 2.73 -14.17
N GLY A 6 -6.76 3.77 -13.33
CA GLY A 6 -8.00 4.50 -13.07
C GLY A 6 -7.77 5.72 -12.18
N GLU A 7 -8.83 6.50 -12.00
CA GLU A 7 -8.91 7.55 -11.00
C GLU A 7 -10.31 7.61 -10.41
N ILE A 8 -10.40 8.04 -9.16
CA ILE A 8 -11.66 8.32 -8.47
C ILE A 8 -11.54 9.66 -7.72
N GLU A 9 -12.69 10.23 -7.36
CA GLU A 9 -12.77 11.41 -6.53
C GLU A 9 -13.09 11.00 -5.09
N GLU A 10 -12.31 11.49 -4.13
CA GLU A 10 -12.56 11.22 -2.72
C GLU A 10 -13.87 11.90 -2.29
N PRO A 11 -14.82 11.17 -1.69
CA PRO A 11 -16.20 11.64 -1.54
C PRO A 11 -16.41 12.83 -0.60
N LEU A 12 -15.49 13.09 0.35
CA LEU A 12 -15.67 14.16 1.33
C LEU A 12 -14.95 15.46 0.95
N HIS A 13 -13.69 15.36 0.53
CA HIS A 13 -12.81 16.49 0.24
C HIS A 13 -12.54 16.69 -1.25
N ASN A 14 -13.12 15.85 -2.13
CA ASN A 14 -13.11 15.99 -3.58
C ASN A 14 -11.70 16.05 -4.21
N TYR A 15 -10.71 15.41 -3.58
CA TYR A 15 -9.38 15.28 -4.20
C TYR A 15 -9.30 14.02 -5.06
N LYS A 16 -8.46 14.06 -6.09
CA LYS A 16 -8.24 12.91 -6.97
C LYS A 16 -7.41 11.83 -6.27
N GLN A 17 -7.86 10.59 -6.37
CA GLN A 17 -7.10 9.41 -6.01
C GLN A 17 -6.79 8.61 -7.27
N GLU A 18 -5.54 8.20 -7.44
CA GLU A 18 -5.12 7.40 -8.60
C GLU A 18 -5.04 5.92 -8.26
N ILE A 19 -5.62 5.08 -9.10
CA ILE A 19 -5.48 3.63 -8.99
C ILE A 19 -4.30 3.22 -9.87
N LEU A 20 -3.28 2.65 -9.24
CA LEU A 20 -1.98 2.36 -9.85
C LEU A 20 -1.64 0.87 -9.71
N LEU A 21 -0.93 0.34 -10.70
CA LEU A 21 -0.14 -0.88 -10.59
C LEU A 21 1.33 -0.48 -10.49
N ILE A 22 1.97 -0.80 -9.37
CA ILE A 22 3.32 -0.32 -9.04
C ILE A 22 4.26 -1.52 -8.86
N PRO A 23 5.36 -1.59 -9.63
CA PRO A 23 6.41 -2.57 -9.41
C PRO A 23 7.05 -2.46 -8.02
N ILE A 24 7.48 -3.59 -7.47
CA ILE A 24 8.03 -3.67 -6.12
C ILE A 24 9.29 -2.80 -5.90
N ASP A 25 10.06 -2.54 -6.95
CA ASP A 25 11.28 -1.74 -6.95
C ASP A 25 11.02 -0.22 -6.90
N GLU A 26 9.79 0.21 -7.16
CA GLU A 26 9.35 1.60 -7.06
C GLU A 26 8.64 1.92 -5.74
N LEU A 27 8.47 0.91 -4.86
CA LEU A 27 7.76 1.01 -3.58
C LEU A 27 8.73 1.10 -2.39
N GLU A 28 8.51 2.08 -1.53
CA GLU A 28 9.28 2.30 -0.31
C GLU A 28 8.40 2.16 0.94
N VAL A 29 8.86 1.41 1.94
CA VAL A 29 8.17 1.30 3.23
C VAL A 29 8.68 2.40 4.17
N ILE A 30 7.77 3.20 4.73
CA ILE A 30 8.16 4.21 5.73
C ILE A 30 8.67 3.51 6.99
N ASN A 31 9.90 3.83 7.38
CA ASN A 31 10.71 3.14 8.39
C ASN A 31 10.23 3.33 9.86
N ILE A 32 9.00 3.81 10.08
CA ILE A 32 8.56 4.37 11.37
C ILE A 32 7.85 3.35 12.28
N GLN A 33 7.54 2.13 11.83
CA GLN A 33 6.77 1.18 12.65
C GLN A 33 7.59 0.03 13.26
N ARG A 34 7.13 -0.45 14.42
CA ARG A 34 7.67 -1.63 15.12
C ARG A 34 7.75 -2.81 14.16
N LYS A 35 8.87 -3.56 14.19
CA LYS A 35 9.02 -4.77 13.37
C LYS A 35 7.80 -5.68 13.55
N PRO A 36 7.10 -6.07 12.47
CA PRO A 36 5.98 -6.99 12.58
C PRO A 36 6.42 -8.30 13.22
N SER A 37 5.54 -8.87 14.06
CA SER A 37 5.76 -10.23 14.54
C SER A 37 5.69 -11.20 13.37
N LYS A 38 6.57 -12.22 13.37
CA LYS A 38 6.56 -13.28 12.35
C LYS A 38 5.18 -13.96 12.25
N TYR A 39 4.46 -14.05 13.37
CA TYR A 39 3.12 -14.62 13.42
C TYR A 39 2.12 -13.84 12.54
N HIS A 40 2.10 -12.51 12.63
CA HIS A 40 1.19 -11.68 11.83
C HIS A 40 1.47 -11.79 10.33
N ILE A 41 2.76 -11.76 9.94
CA ILE A 41 3.16 -11.94 8.53
C ILE A 41 2.75 -13.32 8.00
N ASN A 42 2.96 -14.38 8.78
CA ASN A 42 2.55 -15.73 8.40
C ASN A 42 1.03 -15.85 8.18
N ARG A 43 0.22 -15.25 9.06
CA ARG A 43 -1.24 -15.22 8.87
C ARG A 43 -1.64 -14.48 7.58
N LEU A 44 -1.01 -13.33 7.30
CA LEU A 44 -1.26 -12.60 6.05
C LEU A 44 -0.87 -13.42 4.83
N MET A 45 0.27 -14.12 4.86
CA MET A 45 0.66 -15.02 3.76
C MET A 45 -0.37 -16.13 3.52
N VAL A 46 -0.95 -16.72 4.57
CA VAL A 46 -2.02 -17.72 4.43
C VAL A 46 -3.25 -17.10 3.77
N SER A 47 -3.68 -15.91 4.20
CA SER A 47 -4.79 -15.19 3.58
C SER A 47 -4.53 -14.85 2.11
N ILE A 48 -3.33 -14.35 1.79
CA ILE A 48 -2.93 -14.00 0.41
C ILE A 48 -2.88 -15.25 -0.47
N LYS A 49 -2.36 -16.39 0.02
CA LYS A 49 -2.39 -17.66 -0.72
C LYS A 49 -3.80 -18.14 -1.01
N LYS A 50 -4.75 -17.87 -0.10
CA LYS A 50 -6.15 -18.31 -0.23
C LYS A 50 -6.97 -17.40 -1.16
N LEU A 51 -6.78 -16.08 -1.07
CA LEU A 51 -7.66 -15.09 -1.70
C LEU A 51 -6.98 -14.26 -2.80
N GLY A 52 -5.64 -14.24 -2.83
CA GLY A 52 -4.87 -13.26 -3.60
C GLY A 52 -4.63 -11.96 -2.83
N PHE A 53 -3.98 -11.00 -3.50
CA PHE A 53 -3.74 -9.66 -2.98
C PHE A 53 -4.90 -8.73 -3.37
N VAL A 54 -5.98 -8.77 -2.59
CA VAL A 54 -7.27 -8.15 -2.95
C VAL A 54 -7.50 -6.77 -2.35
N THR A 55 -6.68 -6.35 -1.39
CA THR A 55 -6.78 -5.03 -0.76
C THR A 55 -5.60 -4.16 -1.19
N PRO A 56 -5.84 -3.00 -1.83
CA PRO A 56 -4.76 -2.16 -2.32
C PRO A 56 -3.90 -1.61 -1.17
N LEU A 57 -2.65 -1.28 -1.51
CA LEU A 57 -1.80 -0.44 -0.65
C LEU A 57 -2.19 1.02 -0.81
N ILE A 58 -2.09 1.82 0.26
CA ILE A 58 -2.19 3.28 0.13
C ILE A 58 -0.78 3.85 0.05
N VAL A 59 -0.55 4.67 -0.98
CA VAL A 59 0.74 5.29 -1.23
C VAL A 59 0.61 6.80 -1.40
N VAL A 60 1.70 7.50 -1.15
CA VAL A 60 1.90 8.88 -1.58
C VAL A 60 3.04 8.92 -2.60
N LYS A 61 2.90 9.76 -3.61
CA LYS A 61 3.95 10.03 -4.58
C LYS A 61 4.71 11.29 -4.19
N ASP A 62 5.99 11.11 -3.89
CA ASP A 62 6.97 12.17 -3.69
C ASP A 62 8.07 11.95 -4.75
N ASP A 63 9.33 11.72 -4.37
CA ASP A 63 10.35 11.19 -5.28
C ASP A 63 10.11 9.71 -5.68
N ASN A 64 9.61 8.90 -4.73
CA ASN A 64 9.22 7.50 -4.90
C ASN A 64 7.80 7.29 -4.37
N TYR A 65 7.21 6.10 -4.62
CA TYR A 65 5.94 5.72 -4.01
C TYR A 65 6.15 5.18 -2.60
N LYS A 66 5.81 5.99 -1.60
CA LYS A 66 5.93 5.63 -0.18
C LYS A 66 4.65 4.97 0.31
N ILE A 67 4.75 3.76 0.87
CA ILE A 67 3.65 3.00 1.46
C ILE A 67 3.32 3.58 2.84
N ILE A 68 2.13 4.18 2.93
CA ILE A 68 1.59 4.78 4.15
C ILE A 68 0.59 3.86 4.85
N ASP A 69 -0.08 2.97 4.12
CA ASP A 69 -0.90 1.88 4.66
C ASP A 69 -0.67 0.55 3.91
N GLY A 70 -0.77 -0.56 4.64
CA GLY A 70 -0.62 -1.91 4.10
C GLY A 70 0.81 -2.46 4.15
N GLN A 71 1.71 -1.87 4.95
CA GLN A 71 3.11 -2.30 5.07
C GLN A 71 3.26 -3.80 5.39
N HIS A 72 2.47 -4.34 6.32
CA HIS A 72 2.49 -5.77 6.63
C HIS A 72 2.00 -6.65 5.47
N ARG A 73 0.99 -6.18 4.71
CA ARG A 73 0.49 -6.86 3.52
C ARG A 73 1.56 -6.89 2.43
N PHE A 74 2.23 -5.75 2.20
CA PHE A 74 3.36 -5.64 1.29
C PHE A 74 4.50 -6.60 1.67
N LEU A 75 4.92 -6.63 2.93
CA LEU A 75 5.98 -7.53 3.41
C LEU A 75 5.60 -9.00 3.23
N ALA A 76 4.38 -9.40 3.60
CA ALA A 76 3.90 -10.77 3.41
C ALA A 76 3.83 -11.16 1.92
N ALA A 77 3.33 -10.28 1.06
CA ALA A 77 3.25 -10.49 -0.38
C ALA A 77 4.64 -10.57 -1.05
N LYS A 78 5.60 -9.77 -0.57
CA LYS A 78 6.99 -9.81 -1.01
C LYS A 78 7.63 -11.17 -0.73
N GLU A 79 7.41 -11.75 0.45
CA GLU A 79 7.86 -13.11 0.79
C GLU A 79 7.23 -14.19 -0.12
N LEU A 80 6.02 -13.93 -0.64
CA LEU A 80 5.36 -14.81 -1.61
C LEU A 80 5.81 -14.59 -3.06
N GLY A 81 6.73 -13.66 -3.31
CA GLY A 81 7.28 -13.41 -4.63
C GLY A 81 6.45 -12.50 -5.54
N ILE A 82 5.43 -11.82 -5.01
CA ILE A 82 4.64 -10.84 -5.78
C ILE A 82 5.56 -9.68 -6.22
N LYS A 83 5.43 -9.25 -7.48
CA LYS A 83 6.31 -8.26 -8.13
C LYS A 83 5.64 -6.93 -8.47
N GLU A 84 4.31 -6.90 -8.49
CA GLU A 84 3.52 -5.72 -8.82
C GLU A 84 2.33 -5.65 -7.85
N PHE A 85 1.99 -4.45 -7.42
CA PHE A 85 0.98 -4.20 -6.40
C PHE A 85 -0.09 -3.24 -6.90
N LEU A 86 -1.35 -3.53 -6.56
CA LEU A 86 -2.43 -2.57 -6.67
C LEU A 86 -2.28 -1.52 -5.56
N CYS A 87 -2.21 -0.27 -5.95
CA CYS A 87 -2.03 0.86 -5.06
C CYS A 87 -3.07 1.95 -5.33
N LEU A 88 -3.48 2.63 -4.27
CA LEU A 88 -4.25 3.86 -4.33
C LEU A 88 -3.33 5.01 -3.91
N SER A 89 -3.07 5.93 -4.83
CA SER A 89 -2.26 7.11 -4.54
C SER A 89 -3.14 8.25 -4.03
N ILE A 90 -2.76 8.82 -2.90
CA ILE A 90 -3.40 10.00 -2.32
C ILE A 90 -2.43 11.19 -2.30
N PRO A 91 -2.92 12.43 -2.06
CA PRO A 91 -2.07 13.61 -1.99
C PRO A 91 -0.95 13.49 -0.92
N SER A 92 0.26 13.94 -1.27
CA SER A 92 1.45 13.84 -0.42
C SER A 92 1.34 14.58 0.92
N LYS A 93 0.42 15.56 1.04
CA LYS A 93 0.12 16.23 2.31
C LYS A 93 -0.30 15.28 3.44
N TYR A 94 -0.79 14.07 3.09
CA TYR A 94 -1.23 13.04 4.04
C TYR A 94 -0.12 12.04 4.42
N ALA A 95 1.12 12.24 3.95
CA ALA A 95 2.22 11.28 4.13
C ALA A 95 2.56 10.97 5.61
N TYR A 96 2.31 11.93 6.51
CA TYR A 96 2.62 11.82 7.93
C TYR A 96 1.40 11.54 8.82
N ASP A 97 0.20 11.49 8.23
CA ASP A 97 -1.05 11.20 8.92
C ASP A 97 -1.26 9.67 9.09
N LEU A 98 -0.16 8.94 9.35
CA LEU A 98 -0.13 7.48 9.41
C LEU A 98 -1.12 6.89 10.43
N MET A 99 -1.40 7.62 11.52
CA MET A 99 -2.37 7.21 12.54
C MET A 99 -3.81 7.33 12.05
N GLU A 100 -4.10 8.30 11.19
CA GLU A 100 -5.42 8.56 10.60
C GLU A 100 -5.75 7.62 9.45
N LEU A 101 -4.82 6.75 9.03
CA LEU A 101 -5.08 5.71 8.03
C LEU A 101 -5.66 4.42 8.64
N ASN A 102 -5.78 4.34 9.97
CA ASN A 102 -6.53 3.28 10.66
C ASN A 102 -8.03 3.58 10.75
N ILE A 103 -8.64 4.12 9.69
CA ILE A 103 -10.09 4.22 9.59
C ILE A 103 -10.60 2.79 9.32
N GLU A 104 -10.82 2.03 10.40
CA GLU A 104 -11.56 0.76 10.39
C GLU A 104 -13.07 0.99 10.46
#